data_AF-A0A1F3JQR8-F1
#
_entry.id   AF-A0A1F3JQR8-F1
#
_cell.length_a   1.000
_cell.length_b   1.000
_cell.length_c   1.000
_cell.angle_alpha   90.00
_cell.angle_beta   90.00
_cell.angle_gamma   90.00
#
_symmetry.space_group_name_H-M   'P 1'
#
loop_
_entity.id
_entity.type
_entity.pdbx_description
1 polymer ?
#
loop_
_entity_poly.entity_id
_entity_poly.type
_entity_poly.pdbx_seq_one_letter_code
_entity_poly.pdbx_strand_id
1 'polypeptide(L)'
;MDINIESRKLNLIRWITGLRDEVTLSQLEVFVKENSSNNILELSEEMKKAVDEALDSLDAGKGISHKQVMKNAQSKYPNLKFA
;
A
#
# COMPACT_ATOMS: atom_id res chain seq x y z
N MET A 1 -5.67 -20.84 -23.58
CA MET A 1 -4.53 -21.71 -23.24
C MET A 1 -4.54 -21.84 -21.72
N ASP A 2 -5.24 -22.85 -21.20
CA ASP A 2 -5.26 -23.11 -19.76
C ASP A 2 -3.88 -23.54 -19.33
N ILE A 3 -3.11 -22.59 -18.79
CA ILE A 3 -1.88 -22.96 -18.11
C ILE A 3 -2.32 -23.70 -16.86
N ASN A 4 -2.19 -25.03 -16.89
CA ASN A 4 -2.44 -25.91 -15.75
C ASN A 4 -1.72 -25.34 -14.53
N ILE A 5 -2.49 -25.00 -13.50
CA ILE A 5 -2.01 -24.38 -12.25
C ILE A 5 -0.89 -25.25 -11.64
N GLU A 6 -0.98 -26.57 -11.76
CA GLU A 6 0.04 -27.49 -11.27
C GLU A 6 1.36 -27.34 -12.01
N SER A 7 1.32 -27.15 -13.33
CA SER A 7 2.52 -26.87 -14.13
C SER A 7 3.15 -25.51 -13.75
N ARG A 8 2.34 -24.51 -13.43
CA ARG A 8 2.85 -23.20 -12.96
C ARG A 8 3.55 -23.31 -11.62
N LYS A 9 2.95 -24.02 -10.66
CA LYS A 9 3.55 -24.26 -9.34
C LYS A 9 4.90 -24.96 -9.46
N LEU A 10 4.99 -26.02 -10.27
CA LEU A 10 6.24 -26.75 -10.51
C LEU A 10 7.33 -25.86 -11.12
N ASN A 11 6.97 -24.99 -12.07
CA ASN A 11 7.93 -24.07 -12.68
C ASN A 11 8.45 -23.03 -11.68
N LEU A 12 7.57 -22.50 -10.82
CA LEU A 12 7.96 -21.55 -9.77
C LEU A 12 8.92 -22.19 -8.75
N ILE A 13 8.63 -23.41 -8.28
CA ILE A 13 9.51 -24.13 -7.35
C ILE A 13 10.91 -24.30 -7.93
N ARG A 14 10.99 -24.73 -9.20
CA ARG A 14 12.28 -24.91 -9.89
C ARG A 14 13.06 -23.61 -10.00
N TRP A 15 12.37 -22.52 -10.34
CA TRP A 15 12.98 -21.21 -10.46
C TRP A 15 13.52 -20.69 -9.11
N ILE A 16 12.73 -20.78 -8.04
CA ILE A 16 13.14 -20.36 -6.69
C ILE A 16 14.34 -21.18 -6.21
N THR A 17 14.34 -22.50 -6.45
CA THR A 17 15.46 -23.39 -6.04
C THR A 17 16.78 -23.01 -6.73
N GLY A 18 16.73 -22.44 -7.93
CA GLY A 18 17.91 -21.96 -8.65
C GLY A 18 18.33 -20.53 -8.30
N LEU A 19 17.53 -19.80 -7.52
CA LEU A 19 17.78 -18.40 -7.21
C LEU A 19 18.90 -18.28 -6.17
N ARG A 20 19.94 -17.52 -6.51
CA ARG A 20 21.10 -17.25 -5.64
C ARG A 20 21.21 -15.79 -5.21
N ASP A 21 20.36 -14.93 -5.77
CA ASP A 21 20.33 -13.52 -5.43
C ASP A 21 19.56 -13.31 -4.12
N GLU A 22 20.27 -12.94 -3.06
CA GLU A 22 19.71 -12.78 -1.71
C GLU A 22 18.69 -11.63 -1.62
N VAL A 23 18.83 -10.60 -2.45
CA VAL A 23 17.88 -9.46 -2.51
C VAL A 23 16.53 -9.94 -3.03
N THR A 24 16.52 -10.67 -4.15
CA THR A 24 15.29 -11.22 -4.73
C THR A 24 14.64 -12.25 -3.80
N LEU A 25 15.42 -13.09 -3.11
CA LEU A 25 14.91 -14.01 -2.08
C LEU A 25 14.22 -13.26 -0.95
N SER A 26 14.86 -12.23 -0.40
CA SER A 26 14.30 -11.41 0.69
C SER A 26 12.98 -10.74 0.28
N GLN A 27 12.89 -10.21 -0.93
CA GLN A 27 11.66 -9.61 -1.45
C GLN A 27 10.54 -10.64 -1.61
N LEU A 28 10.86 -11.85 -2.06
CA LEU A 28 9.89 -12.94 -2.21
C LEU A 28 9.37 -13.41 -0.85
N GLU A 29 10.23 -13.52 0.16
CA GLU A 29 9.85 -13.87 1.53
C GLU A 29 8.89 -12.83 2.13
N VAL A 30 9.16 -11.53 1.94
CA VAL A 30 8.25 -10.46 2.36
C VAL A 30 6.91 -10.57 1.65
N PHE A 31 6.92 -10.73 0.32
CA PHE A 31 5.70 -10.87 -0.47
C PHE A 31 4.84 -12.04 0.00
N VAL A 32 5.46 -13.21 0.22
CA VAL A 32 4.77 -14.39 0.76
C VAL A 32 4.23 -14.08 2.14
N LYS A 33 5.01 -13.48 3.04
CA LYS A 33 4.58 -13.16 4.41
C LYS A 33 3.40 -12.18 4.46
N GLU A 34 3.43 -11.15 3.63
CA GLU A 34 2.37 -10.13 3.53
C GLU A 34 1.06 -10.72 3.00
N ASN A 35 1.15 -11.64 2.02
CA ASN A 35 -0.02 -12.22 1.36
C ASN A 35 -0.49 -13.55 1.97
N SER A 36 0.35 -14.23 2.77
CA SER A 36 -0.03 -15.44 3.52
C SER A 36 -0.67 -15.11 4.86
N SER A 37 -0.34 -13.94 5.39
CA SER A 37 -1.11 -13.37 6.48
C SER A 37 -2.43 -12.92 5.87
N ASN A 38 -3.56 -13.41 6.37
CA ASN A 38 -4.86 -12.75 6.20
C ASN A 38 -4.87 -11.37 6.89
N ASN A 39 -3.80 -10.59 6.77
CA ASN A 39 -3.76 -9.18 7.12
C ASN A 39 -4.46 -8.42 6.00
N ILE A 40 -5.76 -8.68 5.87
CA ILE A 40 -6.67 -7.60 5.55
C ILE A 40 -6.35 -6.55 6.61
N LEU A 41 -5.79 -5.41 6.20
CA LEU A 41 -5.63 -4.26 7.09
C LEU A 41 -7.04 -3.86 7.52
N GLU A 42 -7.54 -4.49 8.59
CA GLU A 42 -8.77 -4.07 9.24
C GLU A 42 -8.48 -2.70 9.83
N LEU A 43 -9.12 -1.69 9.25
CA LEU A 43 -9.10 -0.35 9.81
C LEU A 43 -9.60 -0.44 11.25
N SER A 44 -8.87 0.17 12.19
CA SER A 44 -9.41 0.35 13.54
C SER A 44 -10.67 1.20 13.48
N GLU A 45 -11.50 1.16 14.52
CA GLU A 45 -12.71 1.98 14.57
C GLU A 45 -12.41 3.48 14.48
N GLU A 46 -11.26 3.92 15.03
CA GLU A 46 -10.79 5.30 14.90
C GLU A 46 -10.45 5.65 13.45
N MET A 47 -9.82 4.72 12.71
CA MET A 47 -9.49 4.92 11.31
C MET A 47 -10.75 4.98 10.45
N LYS A 48 -11.73 4.09 10.69
CA LYS A 48 -13.03 4.11 9.99
C LYS A 48 -13.74 5.45 10.22
N LYS A 49 -13.83 5.87 11.49
CA LYS A 49 -14.44 7.15 11.87
C LYS A 49 -13.76 8.35 11.20
N ALA A 50 -12.43 8.36 11.12
CA ALA A 50 -11.69 9.43 10.45
C ALA A 50 -11.97 9.48 8.93
N VAL A 51 -12.16 8.33 8.29
CA VAL A 51 -12.57 8.25 6.88
C VAL A 51 -13.98 8.81 6.70
N ASP A 52 -14.94 8.39 7.53
CA ASP A 52 -16.32 8.87 7.47
C ASP A 52 -16.39 10.41 7.67
N GLU A 53 -15.68 10.93 8.67
CA GLU A 53 -15.59 12.38 8.91
C GLU A 53 -14.99 13.15 7.72
N ALA A 54 -14.00 12.56 7.06
CA ALA A 54 -13.38 13.15 5.87
C ALA A 54 -14.34 13.18 4.68
N LEU A 55 -15.10 12.09 4.45
CA LEU A 55 -16.12 12.01 3.41
C LEU A 55 -17.25 13.01 3.64
N ASP A 56 -17.80 13.06 4.86
CA ASP A 56 -18.85 14.02 5.24
C ASP A 56 -18.38 15.48 5.06
N SER A 57 -17.10 15.75 5.35
CA SER A 57 -16.51 17.07 5.15
C SER A 57 -16.40 17.45 3.68
N LEU A 58 -16.11 16.49 2.80
CA LEU A 58 -16.09 16.72 1.36
C LEU A 58 -17.49 16.99 0.81
N ASP A 59 -18.48 16.21 1.22
CA ASP A 59 -19.88 16.37 0.82
C ASP A 59 -20.46 17.71 1.31
N ALA A 60 -20.05 18.16 2.49
CA ALA A 60 -20.38 19.48 3.01
C ALA A 60 -19.62 20.64 2.32
N GLY A 61 -18.82 20.36 1.28
CA GLY A 61 -18.07 21.36 0.52
C GLY A 61 -16.85 21.93 1.24
N LYS A 62 -16.37 21.29 2.32
CA LYS A 62 -15.21 21.74 3.10
C LYS A 62 -13.87 21.27 2.51
N GLY A 63 -13.89 20.56 1.39
CA GLY A 63 -12.69 20.18 0.65
C GLY A 63 -11.90 21.40 0.18
N ILE A 64 -10.57 21.36 0.31
CA ILE A 64 -9.68 22.38 -0.22
C ILE A 64 -8.78 21.80 -1.31
N SER A 65 -8.51 22.59 -2.35
CA SER A 65 -7.66 22.15 -3.46
C SER A 65 -6.24 21.84 -2.98
N HIS A 66 -5.53 20.96 -3.70
CA HIS A 66 -4.12 20.65 -3.42
C HIS A 66 -3.26 21.93 -3.31
N LYS A 67 -3.45 22.91 -4.21
CA LYS A 67 -2.75 24.20 -4.16
C LYS A 67 -2.96 24.93 -2.83
N GLN A 68 -4.18 24.87 -2.30
CA GLN A 68 -4.53 25.51 -1.03
C GLN A 68 -4.00 24.72 0.18
N VAL A 69 -4.02 23.39 0.12
CA VAL A 69 -3.35 22.52 1.10
C VAL A 69 -1.87 22.88 1.20
N MET A 70 -1.17 22.95 0.07
CA MET A 70 0.26 23.26 0.02
C MET A 70 0.55 24.66 0.55
N LYS A 71 -0.25 25.66 0.17
CA LYS A 71 -0.14 27.02 0.71
C LYS A 71 -0.30 27.06 2.23
N ASN A 72 -1.31 26.37 2.76
CA ASN A 72 -1.56 26.30 4.20
C ASN A 72 -0.43 25.58 4.94
N ALA A 73 0.06 24.48 4.37
CA ALA A 73 1.14 23.69 4.94
C ALA A 73 2.46 24.48 4.97
N GLN A 74 2.81 25.18 3.88
CA GLN A 74 4.00 26.03 3.85
C GLN A 74 3.89 27.23 4.80
N SER A 75 2.70 27.82 4.94
CA SER A 75 2.48 28.89 5.92
C SER A 75 2.61 28.40 7.36
N LYS A 76 2.13 27.19 7.66
CA LYS A 76 2.16 26.62 9.01
C LYS A 76 3.52 26.01 9.36
N TYR A 77 4.24 25.50 8.36
CA TYR A 77 5.54 24.85 8.49
C TYR A 77 6.53 25.44 7.47
N PRO A 78 7.12 26.62 7.75
CA PRO A 78 7.94 27.36 6.77
C PRO A 78 9.19 26.62 6.28
N ASN A 79 9.73 25.71 7.10
CA ASN A 79 10.91 24.92 6.79
C ASN A 79 10.58 23.57 6.13
N LEU A 80 9.30 23.27 5.91
CA LEU A 80 8.87 22.05 5.27
C LEU A 80 9.19 22.15 3.77
N LYS A 81 10.13 21.33 3.31
CA LYS A 81 10.46 21.19 1.89
C LYS A 81 9.65 20.04 1.32
N PHE A 82 8.78 20.36 0.36
CA PHE A 82 8.14 19.34 -0.45
C PHE A 82 9.12 18.96 -1.57
N ALA A 83 9.50 17.68 -1.61
CA ALA A 83 10.43 17.13 -2.60
C ALA A 83 9.77 16.99 -3.98
#